data_AF-A0A0L7K4E4-F1
#
_entry.id   AF-A0A0L7K4E4-F1
#
_cell.length_a   1.000
_cell.length_b   1.000
_cell.length_c   1.000
_cell.angle_alpha   90.00
_cell.angle_beta   90.00
_cell.angle_gamma   90.00
#
_symmetry.space_group_name_H-M   'P 1'
#
loop_
_entity.id
_entity.type
_entity.pdbx_description
1 polymer ?
#
loop_
_entity_poly.entity_id
_entity_poly.type
_entity_poly.pdbx_seq_one_letter_code
_entity_poly.pdbx_strand_id
1 'polypeptide(L)'
;MDHTSPDLLAINESWLRPGQEDCAPKPAGYRLYLSPRPDHIRQGRGGGVAFYVRKGLRVQLIPYPVASTDVMWLKLNVCGK
;
A
#
# COMPACT_ATOMS: atom_id res chain seq x y z
N MET A 1 -16.67 11.63 17.12
CA MET A 1 -16.46 10.96 15.83
C MET A 1 -16.04 9.55 16.14
N ASP A 2 -16.81 8.56 15.70
CA ASP A 2 -16.44 7.17 15.89
C ASP A 2 -15.12 6.92 15.17
N HIS A 3 -14.07 6.60 15.94
CA HIS A 3 -12.77 6.24 15.41
C HIS A 3 -12.86 4.85 14.79
N THR A 4 -13.42 4.76 13.59
CA THR A 4 -13.30 3.56 12.79
C THR A 4 -11.80 3.33 12.56
N SER A 5 -11.32 2.19 13.03
CA SER A 5 -9.94 1.74 12.84
C SER A 5 -9.98 0.67 11.75
N PRO A 6 -9.94 1.06 10.46
CA PRO A 6 -10.10 0.11 9.37
C PRO A 6 -8.97 -0.92 9.38
N ASP A 7 -9.27 -2.16 9.03
CA ASP A 7 -8.25 -3.20 8.94
C ASP A 7 -7.28 -2.97 7.76
N LEU A 8 -7.75 -2.26 6.72
CA LEU A 8 -7.02 -1.95 5.51
C LEU A 8 -7.38 -0.57 4.97
N LEU A 9 -6.36 0.21 4.60
CA LEU A 9 -6.48 1.46 3.86
C LEU A 9 -5.80 1.29 2.51
N ALA A 10 -6.54 1.52 1.42
CA ALA A 10 -6.01 1.52 0.06
C ALA A 10 -5.67 2.96 -0.36
N ILE A 11 -4.41 3.18 -0.76
CA ILE A 11 -3.91 4.49 -1.17
C ILE A 11 -3.56 4.43 -2.65
N ASN A 12 -4.25 5.24 -3.44
CA ASN A 12 -3.88 5.53 -4.81
C ASN A 12 -3.01 6.78 -4.85
N GLU A 13 -2.15 6.90 -5.86
CA GLU A 13 -1.25 8.04 -6.01
C GLU A 13 -0.47 8.24 -4.71
N SER A 14 0.37 7.25 -4.37
CA SER A 14 1.20 7.35 -3.16
C SER A 14 2.32 8.39 -3.33
N TRP A 15 2.75 8.66 -4.56
CA TRP A 15 3.88 9.55 -4.90
C TRP A 15 5.22 9.16 -4.28
N LEU A 16 5.29 8.01 -3.60
CA LEU A 16 6.51 7.52 -2.98
C LEU A 16 7.40 6.82 -4.01
N ARG A 17 8.71 6.92 -3.81
CA ARG A 17 9.74 6.26 -4.61
C ARG A 17 10.45 5.18 -3.79
N PRO A 18 11.16 4.25 -4.43
CA PRO A 18 11.99 3.28 -3.71
C PRO A 18 12.93 3.99 -2.73
N GLY A 19 12.93 3.61 -1.46
CA GLY A 19 13.75 4.23 -0.41
C GLY A 19 13.13 5.47 0.26
N GLN A 20 11.93 5.89 -0.14
CA GLN A 20 11.19 7.01 0.48
C GLN A 20 10.07 6.55 1.41
N GLU A 21 10.06 5.29 1.85
CA GLU A 21 9.04 4.74 2.73
C GLU A 21 8.94 5.52 4.06
N ASP A 22 10.05 6.12 4.50
CA ASP A 22 10.11 6.94 5.71
C ASP A 22 9.43 8.31 5.57
N CYS A 23 9.18 8.79 4.34
CA CYS A 23 8.41 10.00 4.08
C CYS A 23 6.90 9.77 4.22
N ALA A 24 6.45 8.53 4.28
CA ALA A 24 5.05 8.18 4.42
C ALA A 24 4.54 8.43 5.86
N PRO A 25 3.27 8.81 6.05
CA PRO A 25 2.66 8.82 7.37
C PRO A 25 2.81 7.46 8.08
N LYS A 26 3.00 7.48 9.40
CA LYS A 26 3.15 6.24 10.21
C LYS A 26 2.01 6.10 11.23
N PRO A 27 0.76 5.81 10.79
CA PRO A 27 -0.34 5.58 11.72
C PRO A 27 0.00 4.49 12.73
N ALA A 28 -0.27 4.76 14.01
CA ALA A 28 -0.04 3.81 15.07
C ALA A 28 -0.80 2.51 14.81
N GLY A 29 -0.12 1.37 14.93
CA GLY A 29 -0.73 0.06 14.72
C GLY A 29 -0.88 -0.39 13.27
N TYR A 30 -0.30 0.32 12.29
CA TYR A 30 -0.33 -0.10 10.87
C TYR A 30 1.07 -0.45 10.34
N ARG A 31 1.09 -1.23 9.27
CA ARG A 31 2.26 -1.52 8.43
C ARG A 31 1.97 -1.06 7.01
N LEU A 32 2.93 -0.38 6.40
CA LEU A 32 2.88 0.05 5.01
C LEU A 32 3.38 -1.06 4.07
N TYR A 33 2.66 -1.29 2.98
CA TYR A 33 3.12 -2.04 1.81
C TYR A 33 3.06 -1.12 0.60
N LEU A 34 4.17 -0.99 -0.13
CA LEU A 34 4.31 -0.02 -1.22
C LEU A 34 4.60 -0.71 -2.56
N SER A 35 3.95 -0.22 -3.62
CA SER A 35 4.29 -0.52 -5.02
C SER A 35 4.51 0.83 -5.71
N PRO A 36 5.76 1.34 -5.74
CA PRO A 36 6.06 2.63 -6.34
C PRO A 36 5.99 2.51 -7.88
N ARG A 37 5.62 3.60 -8.55
CA ARG A 37 5.73 3.67 -10.02
C ARG A 37 7.21 3.60 -10.42
N PRO A 38 7.59 2.76 -11.40
CA PRO A 38 8.96 2.75 -11.95
C PRO A 38 9.36 4.10 -12.55
N ASP A 39 10.60 4.54 -12.33
CA ASP A 39 11.07 5.88 -12.75
C ASP A 39 11.07 6.11 -14.27
N HIS A 40 11.18 5.05 -15.06
CA HIS A 40 11.13 5.15 -16.52
C HIS A 40 9.73 5.48 -17.05
N ILE A 41 8.67 5.28 -16.25
CA ILE A 41 7.29 5.60 -16.63
C ILE A 41 7.01 7.06 -16.28
N ARG A 42 6.63 7.87 -17.28
CA ARG A 42 6.32 9.31 -17.11
C ARG A 42 7.41 10.09 -16.34
N GLN A 43 8.68 9.71 -16.54
CA GLN A 43 9.83 10.31 -15.84
C GLN A 43 9.70 10.28 -14.30
N GLY A 44 9.07 9.23 -13.77
CA GLY A 44 8.88 9.08 -12.33
C GLY A 44 7.97 10.16 -11.75
N ARG A 45 7.03 10.73 -12.53
CA ARG A 45 6.02 11.67 -12.01
C ARG A 45 4.73 10.95 -11.62
N GLY A 46 4.25 11.27 -10.42
CA GLY A 46 3.00 10.73 -9.87
C GLY A 46 3.00 9.22 -9.67
N GLY A 47 1.81 8.66 -9.53
CA GLY A 47 1.57 7.23 -9.46
C GLY A 47 2.01 6.56 -8.18
N GLY A 48 2.07 5.24 -8.27
CA GLY A 48 2.30 4.34 -7.16
C GLY A 48 1.01 4.08 -6.37
N VAL A 49 0.96 2.89 -5.77
CA VAL A 49 -0.13 2.46 -4.89
C VAL A 49 0.45 1.91 -3.60
N ALA A 50 -0.34 2.00 -2.53
CA ALA A 50 0.07 1.48 -1.23
C ALA A 50 -1.11 0.93 -0.43
N PHE A 51 -0.81 0.04 0.50
CA PHE A 51 -1.74 -0.34 1.56
C PHE A 51 -1.15 -0.02 2.93
N TYR A 52 -1.96 0.58 3.81
CA TYR A 52 -1.74 0.43 5.25
C TYR A 52 -2.59 -0.72 5.74
N VAL A 53 -1.96 -1.69 6.38
CA VAL A 53 -2.65 -2.83 6.97
C VAL A 53 -2.45 -2.82 8.47
N ARG A 54 -3.53 -3.01 9.22
CA ARG A 54 -3.49 -3.11 10.67
C ARG A 54 -2.57 -4.27 11.11
N LYS A 55 -1.67 -4.00 12.05
CA LYS A 55 -0.74 -4.99 12.60
C LYS A 55 -1.52 -6.12 13.27
N GLY A 56 -1.00 -7.34 13.16
CA GLY A 56 -1.63 -8.56 13.65
C GLY A 56 -2.46 -9.31 12.61
N LEU A 57 -2.81 -8.67 11.49
CA LEU A 57 -3.47 -9.35 10.38
C LEU A 57 -2.47 -10.10 9.50
N ARG A 58 -2.87 -11.28 9.03
CA ARG A 58 -2.07 -12.09 8.11
C ARG A 58 -2.29 -11.60 6.68
N VAL A 59 -1.22 -11.07 6.10
CA VAL A 59 -1.19 -10.55 4.72
C VAL A 59 -0.26 -11.41 3.88
N GLN A 60 -0.69 -11.74 2.67
CA GLN A 60 0.14 -12.31 1.63
C GLN A 60 0.09 -11.40 0.40
N LEU A 61 1.24 -10.86 -0.02
CA LEU A 61 1.34 -10.15 -1.30
C LEU A 61 1.22 -11.18 -2.43
N ILE A 62 0.37 -10.88 -3.41
CA ILE A 62 0.16 -11.72 -4.58
C ILE A 62 0.88 -11.06 -5.76
N PRO A 63 1.89 -11.71 -6.34
CA PRO A 63 2.52 -11.20 -7.55
C PRO A 63 1.47 -11.20 -8.66
N TYR A 64 1.35 -10.07 -9.35
CA TYR A 64 0.52 -9.94 -10.53
C TYR A 64 1.44 -9.68 -11.73
N PRO A 65 1.10 -10.17 -12.94
CA PRO A 65 1.89 -9.90 -14.13
C PRO A 65 2.12 -8.40 -14.29
N VAL A 66 3.25 -8.04 -14.87
CA VAL A 66 3.61 -6.63 -15.13
C VAL A 66 2.46 -5.96 -15.87
N ALA A 67 1.74 -5.09 -15.18
CA ALA A 67 0.62 -4.35 -15.72
C ALA A 67 1.12 -2.98 -16.21
N SER A 68 0.45 -2.42 -17.21
CA SER A 68 0.66 -1.03 -17.63
C SER A 68 0.19 0.00 -16.60
N THR A 69 -0.46 -0.47 -15.53
CA THR A 69 -1.00 0.34 -14.42
C THR A 69 -0.30 0.00 -13.11
N ASP A 70 -0.21 1.01 -12.23
CA ASP A 70 0.31 0.82 -10.87
C ASP A 70 -0.69 -0.05 -10.09
N VAL A 71 -0.26 -1.25 -9.71
CA VAL A 71 -1.14 -2.24 -9.05
C VAL A 71 -0.42 -2.95 -7.91
N MET A 72 -1.19 -3.32 -6.90
CA MET A 72 -0.77 -4.23 -5.85
C MET A 72 -1.92 -5.14 -5.49
N TRP A 73 -1.65 -6.44 -5.45
CA TRP A 73 -2.61 -7.43 -4.99
C TRP A 73 -2.14 -8.02 -3.67
N LEU A 74 -3.08 -8.16 -2.74
CA LEU A 74 -2.84 -8.87 -1.50
C LEU A 74 -4.04 -9.73 -1.14
N LYS A 75 -3.77 -10.81 -0.42
CA LYS A 75 -4.76 -11.62 0.27
C LYS A 75 -4.67 -11.30 1.75
N LEU A 76 -5.80 -10.94 2.33
CA LEU A 76 -5.96 -10.68 3.76
C LEU A 76 -6.84 -11.77 4.37
N ASN A 77 -6.43 -12.32 5.50
CA ASN A 77 -7.35 -13.10 6.33
C ASN A 77 -7.94 -12.19 7.39
N VAL A 78 -9.22 -11.86 7.24
CA VAL A 78 -9.98 -11.12 8.24
C VAL A 78 -10.64 -12.16 9.13
N CYS A 79 -10.12 -12.34 10.34
CA CYS A 79 -10.85 -13.10 11.35
C CYS A 79 -12.11 -12.31 11.68
N GLY A 80 -13.26 -12.79 11.22
CA GLY A 80 -14.55 -12.26 11.64
C GLY A 80 -14.64 -12.28 13.16
N LYS A 81 -15.18 -11.21 13.74
CA LYS A 81 -15.69 -11.28 15.12
C LYS A 81 -16.89 -12.20 15.17
#